data_AF-A0A3A1P917-F1
#
_entry.id   AF-A0A3A1P917-F1
#
_cell.length_a   1.000
_cell.length_b   1.000
_cell.length_c   1.000
_cell.angle_alpha   90.00
_cell.angle_beta   90.00
_cell.angle_gamma   90.00
#
_symmetry.space_group_name_H-M   'P 1'
#
loop_
_entity.id
_entity.type
_entity.pdbx_description
1 polymer ?
#
loop_
_entity_poly.entity_id
_entity_poly.type
_entity_poly.pdbx_seq_one_letter_code
_entity_poly.pdbx_strand_id
1 'polypeptide(L)'
;MTSSENRRLVSLAGAGPDGTMTLRAPIGGRVSHVGVETGGPVDLMSAPFVIEATSRYQLDLALPERLARAVRPGMAIEVRLPQDGGDMLTVGGQIVSVAPSIDPATRSVMAKASIGAAPGLVSGQNVMAIIIGSASEEGVSVPNRAVTRIGGVPTVFVRSGEGFTPRAVTVLAEASDRTVLSDGLKAGEVVATSGIAELKATAE
;
A
#
# COMPACT_ATOMS: atom_id res chain seq x y z
N MET A 1 18.76 -18.76 43.13
CA MET A 1 17.98 -18.84 41.86
C MET A 1 17.55 -20.29 41.69
N THR A 2 16.25 -20.52 41.65
CA THR A 2 15.60 -21.82 41.87
C THR A 2 15.67 -22.71 40.62
N SER A 3 15.95 -24.00 40.83
CA SER A 3 16.08 -25.06 39.80
C SER A 3 14.90 -25.14 38.81
N SER A 4 13.74 -24.60 39.18
CA SER A 4 12.54 -24.47 38.34
C SER A 4 12.68 -23.48 37.17
N GLU A 5 13.51 -22.45 37.29
CA GLU A 5 13.68 -21.42 36.25
C GLU A 5 14.55 -21.93 35.10
N ASN A 6 15.63 -22.65 35.41
CA ASN A 6 16.48 -23.31 34.41
C ASN A 6 15.70 -24.33 33.58
N ARG A 7 14.73 -25.02 34.19
CA ARG A 7 13.90 -26.02 33.48
C ARG A 7 12.98 -25.38 32.43
N ARG A 8 12.54 -24.13 32.63
CA ARG A 8 11.78 -23.37 31.63
C ARG A 8 12.66 -22.92 30.45
N LEU A 9 13.89 -22.46 30.73
CA LEU A 9 14.84 -22.06 29.70
C LEU A 9 15.27 -23.26 28.83
N VAL A 10 15.44 -24.44 29.44
CA VAL A 10 15.74 -25.70 28.72
C VAL A 10 14.55 -26.18 27.87
N SER A 11 13.31 -25.96 28.31
CA SER A 11 12.11 -26.32 27.54
C SER A 11 11.88 -25.43 26.31
N LEU A 12 12.34 -24.17 26.35
CA LEU A 12 12.34 -23.25 25.20
C LEU A 12 13.43 -23.60 24.18
N ALA A 13 14.52 -24.25 24.61
CA ALA A 13 15.63 -24.66 23.76
C ALA A 13 15.45 -26.04 23.10
N GLY A 14 14.41 -26.82 23.46
CA GLY A 14 14.20 -28.15 22.88
C GLY A 14 15.27 -29.18 23.24
N ALA A 15 16.00 -28.96 24.35
CA ALA A 15 17.05 -29.86 24.84
C ALA A 15 16.44 -30.96 25.72
N GLY A 16 16.65 -32.22 25.30
CA GLY A 16 16.26 -33.41 26.03
C GLY A 16 17.20 -33.71 27.21
N PRO A 17 16.77 -34.57 28.14
CA PRO A 17 17.56 -34.97 29.31
C PRO A 17 18.87 -35.70 28.94
N ASP A 18 18.98 -36.19 27.70
CA ASP A 18 20.11 -36.98 27.20
C ASP A 18 21.19 -36.11 26.53
N GLY A 19 21.11 -34.78 26.66
CA GLY A 19 22.03 -33.84 26.01
C GLY A 19 21.76 -33.63 24.51
N THR A 20 20.67 -34.18 23.98
CA THR A 20 20.23 -34.00 22.60
C THR A 20 19.37 -32.74 22.48
N MET A 21 19.49 -32.00 21.38
CA MET A 21 18.70 -30.79 21.14
C MET A 21 18.03 -30.86 19.77
N THR A 22 16.70 -30.72 19.74
CA THR A 22 15.93 -30.75 18.50
C THR A 22 15.67 -29.32 18.02
N LEU A 23 16.33 -28.92 16.94
CA LEU A 23 16.03 -27.67 16.26
C LEU A 23 14.76 -27.84 15.41
N ARG A 24 13.75 -26.99 15.65
CA ARG A 24 12.53 -26.94 14.84
C ARG A 24 12.45 -25.63 14.09
N ALA A 25 11.89 -25.68 12.89
CA ALA A 25 11.59 -24.49 12.11
C ALA A 25 10.62 -23.58 12.89
N PRO A 26 10.98 -22.31 13.17
CA PRO A 26 10.09 -21.37 13.86
C PRO A 26 8.98 -20.85 12.94
N ILE A 27 9.15 -20.98 11.62
CA ILE A 27 8.23 -20.49 10.60
C ILE A 27 8.01 -21.56 9.52
N GLY A 28 6.84 -21.54 8.89
CA GLY A 28 6.57 -22.31 7.68
C GLY A 28 7.22 -21.64 6.46
N GLY A 29 7.82 -22.43 5.57
CA GLY A 29 8.53 -21.89 4.41
C GLY A 29 9.33 -22.94 3.66
N ARG A 30 10.19 -22.46 2.75
CA ARG A 30 11.12 -23.27 1.97
C ARG A 30 12.52 -23.13 2.54
N VAL A 31 13.24 -24.25 2.68
CA VAL A 31 14.65 -24.23 3.09
C VAL A 31 15.48 -23.67 1.94
N SER A 32 16.13 -22.52 2.14
CA SER A 32 16.99 -21.88 1.15
C SER A 32 18.46 -22.26 1.30
N HIS A 33 18.89 -22.61 2.52
CA HIS A 33 20.26 -23.02 2.80
C HIS A 33 20.32 -24.09 3.89
N VAL A 34 21.21 -25.07 3.70
CA VAL A 34 21.57 -26.10 4.67
C VAL A 34 23.08 -26.02 4.85
N GLY A 35 23.51 -25.55 6.02
CA GLY A 35 24.93 -25.34 6.37
C GLY A 35 25.50 -26.42 7.27
N VAL A 36 24.81 -27.55 7.44
CA VAL A 36 25.21 -28.64 8.33
C VAL A 36 25.14 -30.00 7.63
N GLU A 37 26.07 -30.87 8.01
CA GLU A 37 26.17 -32.23 7.49
C GLU A 37 26.13 -33.26 8.63
N THR A 38 25.69 -34.48 8.32
CA THR A 38 25.56 -35.54 9.33
C THR A 38 26.93 -35.94 9.86
N GLY A 39 27.11 -35.92 11.19
CA GLY A 39 28.38 -36.22 11.84
C GLY A 39 29.37 -35.04 11.89
N GLY A 40 29.03 -33.90 11.26
CA GLY A 40 29.79 -32.67 11.36
C GLY A 40 29.48 -31.87 12.63
N PRO A 41 30.39 -30.98 13.08
CA PRO A 41 30.10 -30.04 14.15
C PRO A 41 29.07 -29.00 13.72
N VAL A 42 28.23 -28.55 14.65
CA VAL A 42 27.32 -27.41 14.45
C VAL A 42 28.00 -26.17 15.01
N ASP A 43 28.27 -25.20 14.15
CA ASP A 43 28.79 -23.91 14.55
C ASP A 43 27.64 -23.02 15.10
N LEU A 44 27.89 -22.41 16.26
CA LEU A 44 26.94 -21.51 16.93
C LEU A 44 26.92 -20.11 16.32
N MET A 45 27.95 -19.76 15.52
CA MET A 45 28.07 -18.46 14.87
C MET A 45 27.42 -18.42 13.49
N SER A 46 27.06 -19.59 12.92
CA SER A 46 26.44 -19.71 11.61
C SER A 46 25.09 -20.42 11.70
N ALA A 47 24.13 -20.00 10.87
CA ALA A 47 22.80 -20.58 10.88
C ALA A 47 22.83 -21.95 10.18
N PRO A 48 22.45 -23.04 10.87
CA PRO A 48 22.50 -24.39 10.28
C PRO A 48 21.46 -24.57 9.17
N PHE A 49 20.33 -23.86 9.26
CA PHE A 49 19.27 -23.83 8.28
C PHE A 49 18.76 -22.41 8.09
N VAL A 50 18.54 -22.01 6.83
CA VAL A 50 17.85 -20.77 6.49
C VAL A 50 16.51 -21.13 5.85
N ILE A 51 15.43 -20.54 6.36
CA ILE A 51 14.05 -20.81 5.92
C ILE A 51 13.46 -19.51 5.41
N GLU A 52 12.99 -19.52 4.16
CA GLU A 52 12.27 -18.40 3.55
C GLU A 52 10.76 -18.62 3.67
N ALA A 53 10.07 -17.68 4.31
CA ALA A 53 8.62 -17.68 4.37
C ALA A 53 8.01 -17.46 2.98
N THR A 54 7.05 -18.31 2.58
CA THR A 54 6.38 -18.23 1.26
C THR A 54 5.00 -17.56 1.34
N SER A 55 4.49 -17.32 2.56
CA SER A 55 3.10 -16.89 2.77
C SER A 55 2.90 -15.38 2.85
N ARG A 56 3.97 -14.61 3.07
CA ARG A 56 3.91 -13.15 3.24
C ARG A 56 5.13 -12.54 2.59
N TYR A 57 4.91 -11.74 1.56
CA TYR A 57 5.97 -10.98 0.94
C TYR A 57 5.99 -9.57 1.51
N GLN A 58 7.20 -9.06 1.63
CA GLN A 58 7.45 -7.69 2.02
C GLN A 58 8.05 -6.96 0.82
N LEU A 59 7.48 -5.80 0.53
CA LEU A 59 7.90 -4.95 -0.56
C LEU A 59 8.58 -3.71 0.01
N ASP A 60 9.82 -3.46 -0.43
CA ASP A 60 10.53 -2.23 -0.17
C ASP A 60 10.26 -1.23 -1.29
N LEU A 61 9.70 -0.08 -0.93
CA LEU A 61 9.26 0.97 -1.84
C LEU A 61 10.14 2.20 -1.66
N ALA A 62 10.80 2.63 -2.72
CA ALA A 62 11.52 3.89 -2.77
C ALA A 62 10.57 5.01 -3.19
N LEU A 63 10.15 5.84 -2.24
CA LEU A 63 9.21 6.93 -2.48
C LEU A 63 9.93 8.27 -2.62
N PRO A 64 9.73 9.02 -3.71
CA PRO A 64 10.18 10.41 -3.79
C PRO A 64 9.56 11.25 -2.66
N GLU A 65 10.28 12.28 -2.20
CA GLU A 65 9.85 13.14 -1.08
C GLU A 65 8.41 13.66 -1.23
N ARG A 66 8.02 14.07 -2.46
CA ARG A 66 6.67 14.57 -2.75
C ARG A 66 5.57 13.55 -2.40
N LEU A 67 5.80 12.27 -2.70
CA LEU A 67 4.85 11.20 -2.40
C LEU A 67 4.94 10.76 -0.94
N ALA A 68 6.15 10.74 -0.36
CA ALA A 68 6.35 10.40 1.05
C ALA A 68 5.52 11.27 2.01
N ARG A 69 5.26 12.53 1.65
CA ARG A 69 4.37 13.43 2.43
C ARG A 69 2.91 13.01 2.46
N ALA A 70 2.42 12.34 1.42
CA ALA A 70 1.04 11.86 1.34
C ALA A 70 0.88 10.44 1.87
N VAL A 71 1.93 9.62 1.80
CA VAL A 71 1.89 8.21 2.18
C VAL A 71 1.88 8.03 3.70
N ARG A 72 1.00 7.18 4.20
CA ARG A 72 0.87 6.84 5.63
C ARG A 72 0.80 5.32 5.83
N PRO A 73 1.27 4.80 6.98
CA PRO A 73 0.98 3.43 7.38
C PRO A 73 -0.52 3.14 7.35
N GLY A 74 -0.92 1.95 6.92
CA GLY A 74 -2.32 1.53 6.76
C GLY A 74 -2.94 1.85 5.40
N MET A 75 -2.28 2.64 4.54
CA MET A 75 -2.76 2.85 3.17
C MET A 75 -2.76 1.55 2.37
N ALA A 76 -3.81 1.33 1.59
CA ALA A 76 -3.91 0.19 0.69
C ALA A 76 -2.94 0.36 -0.49
N ILE A 77 -2.35 -0.75 -0.92
CA ILE A 77 -1.51 -0.81 -2.11
C ILE A 77 -2.01 -1.91 -3.05
N GLU A 78 -1.77 -1.70 -4.33
CA GLU A 78 -2.00 -2.69 -5.37
C GLU A 78 -0.71 -2.93 -6.14
N VAL A 79 -0.27 -4.18 -6.21
CA VAL A 79 0.86 -4.59 -7.02
C VAL A 79 0.32 -5.21 -8.30
N ARG A 80 0.77 -4.72 -9.45
CA ARG A 80 0.40 -5.28 -10.75
C ARG A 80 1.53 -6.19 -11.26
N LEU A 81 1.22 -7.47 -11.44
CA LEU A 81 2.14 -8.48 -11.90
C LEU A 81 1.74 -8.92 -13.32
N PRO A 82 2.69 -8.98 -14.27
CA PRO A 82 2.43 -9.61 -15.56
C PRO A 82 2.26 -11.13 -15.38
N GLN A 83 1.18 -11.70 -15.93
CA GLN A 83 0.98 -13.15 -16.00
C GLN A 83 1.31 -13.69 -17.40
N ASP A 84 1.60 -14.99 -17.46
CA ASP A 84 1.66 -15.72 -18.73
C ASP A 84 0.30 -15.63 -19.43
N GLY A 85 0.30 -15.12 -20.66
CA GLY A 85 -0.93 -14.90 -21.45
C GLY A 85 -1.36 -13.44 -21.60
N GLY A 86 -0.62 -12.48 -21.03
CA GLY A 86 -0.86 -11.05 -21.23
C GLY A 86 -1.91 -10.42 -20.31
N ASP A 87 -2.47 -11.20 -19.38
CA ASP A 87 -3.34 -10.69 -18.33
C ASP A 87 -2.52 -10.11 -17.16
N MET A 88 -3.09 -9.17 -16.42
CA MET A 88 -2.40 -8.48 -15.32
C MET A 88 -3.01 -8.89 -13.98
N LEU A 89 -2.27 -9.66 -13.18
CA LEU A 89 -2.72 -10.02 -11.84
C LEU A 89 -2.51 -8.83 -10.90
N THR A 90 -3.58 -8.40 -10.24
CA THR A 90 -3.50 -7.36 -9.22
C THR A 90 -3.54 -8.00 -7.84
N VAL A 91 -2.50 -7.73 -7.04
CA VAL A 91 -2.35 -8.26 -5.68
C VAL A 91 -2.50 -7.10 -4.69
N GLY A 92 -3.49 -7.23 -3.81
CA GLY A 92 -3.71 -6.27 -2.74
C GLY A 92 -2.67 -6.40 -1.63
N GLY A 93 -2.35 -5.27 -1.02
CA GLY A 93 -1.50 -5.18 0.15
C GLY A 93 -1.73 -3.90 0.95
N GLN A 94 -0.90 -3.69 1.97
CA GLN A 94 -0.98 -2.52 2.83
C GLN A 94 0.41 -2.02 3.23
N ILE A 95 0.54 -0.71 3.40
CA ILE A 95 1.77 -0.10 3.93
C ILE A 95 1.88 -0.39 5.42
N VAL A 96 2.99 -1.01 5.81
CA VAL A 96 3.29 -1.39 7.19
C VAL A 96 4.03 -0.26 7.89
N SER A 97 5.00 0.36 7.22
CA SER A 97 5.80 1.43 7.81
C SER A 97 6.39 2.34 6.75
N VAL A 98 6.62 3.60 7.12
CA VAL A 98 7.35 4.59 6.32
C VAL A 98 8.53 5.06 7.16
N ALA A 99 9.73 5.03 6.59
CA ALA A 99 10.92 5.51 7.29
C ALA A 99 10.81 7.02 7.56
N PRO A 100 11.25 7.50 8.73
CA PRO A 100 11.21 8.92 9.06
C PRO A 100 12.31 9.73 8.35
N SER A 101 13.29 9.06 7.76
CA SER A 101 14.49 9.67 7.18
C SER A 101 14.53 9.50 5.66
N ILE A 102 15.02 10.52 4.97
CA ILE A 102 15.28 10.50 3.53
C ILE A 102 16.68 9.95 3.31
N ASP A 103 16.83 9.02 2.38
CA ASP A 103 18.14 8.60 1.90
C ASP A 103 18.77 9.73 1.06
N PRO A 104 19.91 10.32 1.46
CA PRO A 104 20.50 11.45 0.76
C PRO A 104 21.08 11.08 -0.61
N ALA A 105 21.42 9.81 -0.85
CA ALA A 105 21.95 9.35 -2.13
C ALA A 105 20.86 9.27 -3.20
N THR A 106 19.67 8.79 -2.82
CA THR A 106 18.55 8.56 -3.75
C THR A 106 17.42 9.59 -3.63
N ARG A 107 17.51 10.50 -2.65
CA ARG A 107 16.46 11.48 -2.27
C ARG A 107 15.08 10.84 -2.11
N SER A 108 15.05 9.61 -1.62
CA SER A 108 13.85 8.80 -1.47
C SER A 108 13.66 8.39 -0.03
N VAL A 109 12.40 8.26 0.38
CA VAL A 109 11.99 7.70 1.66
C VAL A 109 11.67 6.22 1.45
N MET A 110 12.25 5.37 2.29
CA MET A 110 11.96 3.93 2.26
C MET A 110 10.62 3.66 2.93
N ALA A 111 9.68 3.05 2.23
CA ALA A 111 8.45 2.51 2.80
C ALA A 111 8.42 0.99 2.66
N LYS A 112 7.83 0.32 3.64
CA LYS A 112 7.66 -1.13 3.67
C LYS A 112 6.18 -1.44 3.55
N ALA A 113 5.83 -2.30 2.62
CA ALA A 113 4.47 -2.78 2.45
C ALA A 113 4.41 -4.30 2.55
N SER A 114 3.28 -4.81 3.04
CA SER A 114 2.99 -6.24 3.08
C SER A 114 2.02 -6.56 1.96
N ILE A 115 2.35 -7.60 1.19
CA ILE A 115 1.51 -8.11 0.12
C ILE A 115 1.25 -9.60 0.33
N GLY A 116 0.06 -10.05 -0.08
CA GLY A 116 -0.28 -11.46 -0.07
C GLY A 116 0.64 -12.26 -1.01
N ALA A 117 0.74 -13.57 -0.77
CA ALA A 117 1.37 -14.46 -1.73
C ALA A 117 0.52 -14.53 -3.01
N ALA A 118 1.18 -14.44 -4.16
CA ALA A 118 0.55 -14.52 -5.47
C ALA A 118 1.39 -15.37 -6.42
N PRO A 119 0.76 -16.13 -7.34
CA PRO A 119 1.48 -16.90 -8.34
C PRO A 119 2.33 -15.98 -9.21
N GLY A 120 3.61 -16.34 -9.39
CA GLY A 120 4.59 -15.56 -10.16
C GLY A 120 5.38 -14.52 -9.36
N LEU A 121 5.12 -14.36 -8.05
CA LEU A 121 5.87 -13.45 -7.20
C LEU A 121 7.13 -14.14 -6.64
N VAL A 122 8.31 -13.60 -6.97
CA VAL A 122 9.61 -14.13 -6.52
C VAL A 122 10.36 -13.08 -5.72
N SER A 123 10.98 -13.48 -4.61
CA SER A 123 11.85 -12.59 -3.82
C SER A 123 12.98 -12.04 -4.69
N GLY A 124 13.20 -10.72 -4.62
CA GLY A 124 14.22 -10.03 -5.43
C GLY A 124 13.72 -9.53 -6.80
N GLN A 125 12.47 -9.80 -7.15
CA GLN A 125 11.84 -9.24 -8.35
C GLN A 125 11.45 -7.78 -8.16
N ASN A 126 11.65 -6.96 -9.19
CA ASN A 126 11.13 -5.60 -9.24
C ASN A 126 9.65 -5.62 -9.64
N VAL A 127 8.80 -4.93 -8.90
CA VAL A 127 7.36 -4.85 -9.16
C VAL A 127 6.87 -3.41 -9.16
N MET A 128 5.80 -3.14 -9.91
CA MET A 128 5.14 -1.84 -9.90
C MET A 128 4.00 -1.87 -8.87
N ALA A 129 4.09 -0.98 -7.87
CA ALA A 129 3.07 -0.81 -6.85
C ALA A 129 2.36 0.54 -7.01
N ILE A 130 1.04 0.52 -6.85
CA ILE A 130 0.17 1.69 -6.84
C ILE A 130 -0.30 1.87 -5.40
N ILE A 131 -0.04 3.03 -4.81
CA ILE A 131 -0.52 3.36 -3.47
C ILE A 131 -1.86 4.05 -3.62
N ILE A 132 -2.90 3.48 -3.02
CA ILE A 132 -4.23 4.06 -3.02
C ILE A 132 -4.25 5.11 -1.91
N GLY A 133 -4.25 6.39 -2.33
CA GLY A 133 -4.38 7.50 -1.40
C GLY A 133 -5.75 7.49 -0.73
N SER A 134 -5.77 7.57 0.59
CA SER A 134 -7.00 7.85 1.33
C SER A 134 -7.40 9.29 1.04
N ALA A 135 -8.57 9.52 0.44
CA ALA A 135 -9.22 10.83 0.48
C ALA A 135 -9.58 11.09 1.95
N SER A 136 -8.66 11.73 2.68
CA SER A 136 -8.77 11.92 4.13
C SER A 136 -9.78 13.00 4.51
N GLU A 137 -10.37 13.67 3.52
CA GLU A 137 -11.38 14.69 3.73
C GLU A 137 -12.64 14.28 2.96
N GLU A 138 -13.75 14.20 3.70
CA GLU A 138 -15.08 13.92 3.15
C GLU A 138 -15.37 14.97 2.07
N GLY A 139 -15.54 14.50 0.84
CA GLY A 139 -15.76 15.37 -0.31
C GLY A 139 -16.57 14.68 -1.39
N VAL A 140 -17.36 15.46 -2.12
CA VAL A 140 -18.18 14.94 -3.22
C VAL A 140 -17.31 14.82 -4.46
N SER A 141 -17.18 13.58 -4.98
CA SER A 141 -16.41 13.32 -6.19
C SER A 141 -17.25 13.53 -7.43
N VAL A 142 -16.85 14.47 -8.28
CA VAL A 142 -17.46 14.75 -9.58
C VAL A 142 -16.47 14.48 -10.72
N PRO A 143 -16.93 14.14 -11.94
CA PRO A 143 -16.04 14.07 -13.11
C PRO A 143 -15.35 15.42 -13.37
N ASN A 144 -14.08 15.44 -13.78
CA ASN A 144 -13.35 16.69 -14.04
C ASN A 144 -14.09 17.60 -15.03
N ARG A 145 -14.73 17.01 -16.04
CA ARG A 145 -15.54 17.73 -17.02
C ARG A 145 -16.73 18.48 -16.44
N ALA A 146 -17.23 18.14 -15.26
CA ALA A 146 -18.37 18.81 -14.62
C ALA A 146 -18.00 20.13 -13.91
N VAL A 147 -16.70 20.36 -13.66
CA VAL A 147 -16.20 21.56 -13.00
C VAL A 147 -15.75 22.55 -14.07
N THR A 148 -16.30 23.76 -14.04
CA THR A 148 -15.87 24.88 -14.89
C THR A 148 -15.34 26.02 -14.04
N ARG A 149 -14.66 27.01 -14.64
CA ARG A 149 -14.29 28.24 -13.96
C ARG A 149 -15.05 29.42 -14.56
N ILE A 150 -15.81 30.11 -13.73
CA ILE A 150 -16.49 31.37 -14.07
C ILE A 150 -15.81 32.47 -13.28
N GLY A 151 -15.24 33.47 -13.97
CA GLY A 151 -14.48 34.54 -13.29
C GLY A 151 -13.28 34.05 -12.46
N GLY A 152 -12.70 32.89 -12.79
CA GLY A 152 -11.61 32.26 -12.02
C GLY A 152 -12.06 31.40 -10.83
N VAL A 153 -13.36 31.40 -10.49
CA VAL A 153 -13.93 30.61 -9.39
C VAL A 153 -14.42 29.25 -9.91
N PRO A 154 -13.96 28.12 -9.34
CA PRO A 154 -14.47 26.80 -9.68
C PRO A 154 -15.98 26.71 -9.37
N THR A 155 -16.76 26.34 -10.38
CA THR A 155 -18.22 26.37 -10.39
C THR A 155 -18.73 25.09 -11.03
N VAL A 156 -19.76 24.48 -10.46
CA VAL A 156 -20.51 23.37 -11.06
C VAL A 156 -21.94 23.78 -11.35
N PHE A 157 -22.55 23.17 -12.35
CA PHE A 157 -23.97 23.38 -12.67
C PHE A 157 -24.78 22.25 -12.06
N VAL A 158 -25.57 22.57 -11.03
CA VAL A 158 -26.42 21.61 -10.32
C VAL A 158 -27.83 21.65 -10.91
N ARG A 159 -28.43 20.49 -11.15
CA ARG A 159 -29.81 20.39 -11.64
C ARG A 159 -30.78 20.93 -10.59
N SER A 160 -31.62 21.89 -10.98
CA SER A 160 -32.68 22.46 -10.17
C SER A 160 -33.97 22.44 -10.98
N GLY A 161 -34.84 21.46 -10.70
CA GLY A 161 -36.06 21.21 -11.48
C GLY A 161 -35.76 20.83 -12.94
N GLU A 162 -36.25 21.65 -13.88
CA GLU A 162 -36.01 21.49 -15.33
C GLU A 162 -34.74 22.18 -15.83
N GLY A 163 -34.06 22.96 -14.97
CA GLY A 163 -32.87 23.74 -15.36
C GLY A 163 -31.59 23.36 -14.60
N PHE A 164 -30.54 24.13 -14.85
CA PHE A 164 -29.26 24.05 -14.15
C PHE A 164 -28.90 25.39 -13.53
N THR A 165 -28.43 25.38 -12.28
CA THR A 165 -28.01 26.58 -11.57
C THR A 165 -26.51 26.50 -11.29
N PRO A 166 -25.73 27.56 -11.61
CA PRO A 166 -24.32 27.60 -11.27
C PRO A 166 -24.15 27.71 -9.75
N ARG A 167 -23.25 26.91 -9.19
CA ARG A 167 -22.89 26.94 -7.78
C ARG A 167 -21.37 26.93 -7.65
N ALA A 168 -20.83 27.94 -6.96
CA ALA A 168 -19.42 27.97 -6.63
C ALA A 168 -19.08 26.80 -5.70
N VAL A 169 -17.98 26.14 -5.98
CA VAL A 169 -17.51 24.97 -5.22
C VAL A 169 -16.07 25.17 -4.80
N THR A 170 -15.66 24.47 -3.74
CA THR A 170 -14.26 24.45 -3.32
C THR A 170 -13.64 23.12 -3.71
N VAL A 171 -12.55 23.19 -4.50
CA VAL A 171 -11.81 22.01 -4.93
C VAL A 171 -10.88 21.59 -3.82
N LEU A 172 -11.01 20.33 -3.42
CA LEU A 172 -10.19 19.71 -2.38
C LEU A 172 -8.99 18.98 -2.98
N ALA A 173 -9.25 18.16 -3.98
CA ALA A 173 -8.22 17.39 -4.68
C ALA A 173 -8.64 17.12 -6.13
N GLU A 174 -7.68 17.11 -7.04
CA GLU A 174 -7.90 16.76 -8.44
C GLU A 174 -7.15 15.44 -8.74
N ALA A 175 -7.89 14.43 -9.18
CA ALA A 175 -7.35 13.17 -9.69
C ALA A 175 -7.52 13.12 -11.22
N SER A 176 -6.89 12.13 -11.87
CA SER A 176 -6.78 12.08 -13.33
C SER A 176 -8.12 12.09 -14.10
N ASP A 177 -9.21 11.58 -13.52
CA ASP A 177 -10.55 11.57 -14.15
C ASP A 177 -11.61 12.31 -13.31
N ARG A 178 -11.33 12.56 -12.04
CA ARG A 178 -12.32 13.05 -11.06
C ARG A 178 -11.75 14.13 -10.16
N THR A 179 -12.57 15.12 -9.85
CA THR A 179 -12.27 16.17 -8.88
C THR A 179 -13.08 15.90 -7.62
N VAL A 180 -12.43 15.99 -6.46
CA VAL A 180 -13.08 15.93 -5.15
C VAL A 180 -13.35 17.36 -4.71
N LEU A 181 -14.60 17.65 -4.36
CA LEU A 181 -15.05 18.94 -3.86
C LEU A 181 -15.26 18.86 -2.35
N SER A 182 -14.69 19.78 -1.58
CA SER A 182 -14.88 19.85 -0.12
C SER A 182 -16.17 20.58 0.27
N ASP A 183 -16.59 21.56 -0.54
CA ASP A 183 -17.77 22.36 -0.25
C ASP A 183 -18.49 22.83 -1.53
N GLY A 184 -19.77 23.16 -1.38
CA GLY A 184 -20.64 23.68 -2.44
C GLY A 184 -21.44 22.62 -3.20
N LEU A 185 -21.34 21.33 -2.84
CA LEU A 185 -22.15 20.26 -3.43
C LEU A 185 -22.46 19.19 -2.38
N LYS A 186 -23.72 18.73 -2.33
CA LYS A 186 -24.15 17.64 -1.45
C LYS A 186 -24.16 16.31 -2.21
N ALA A 187 -23.88 15.23 -1.48
CA ALA A 187 -23.99 13.88 -2.03
C ALA A 187 -25.42 13.61 -2.52
N GLY A 188 -25.54 13.10 -3.75
CA GLY A 188 -26.83 12.83 -4.40
C GLY A 188 -27.35 13.95 -5.31
N GLU A 189 -26.74 15.13 -5.33
CA GLU A 189 -27.09 16.19 -6.29
C GLU A 189 -26.61 15.83 -7.71
N VAL A 190 -27.45 16.07 -8.71
CA VAL A 190 -27.15 15.79 -10.13
C VAL A 190 -26.42 16.99 -10.74
N VAL A 191 -25.22 16.77 -11.28
CA VAL A 191 -24.41 17.79 -11.95
C VAL A 191 -24.38 17.61 -13.46
N ALA A 192 -24.31 18.71 -14.20
CA ALA A 192 -24.13 18.66 -15.66
C ALA A 192 -22.74 18.13 -16.01
N THR A 193 -22.65 17.12 -16.87
CA THR A 193 -21.38 16.53 -17.34
C THR A 193 -21.07 16.84 -18.80
N SER A 194 -21.99 17.48 -19.53
CA SER A 194 -21.92 17.81 -20.95
C SER A 194 -22.70 19.10 -21.22
N GLY A 195 -22.34 19.88 -22.24
CA GLY A 195 -23.03 21.14 -22.58
C GLY A 195 -22.68 22.33 -21.67
N ILE A 196 -21.60 22.24 -20.89
CA ILE A 196 -21.23 23.25 -19.89
C ILE A 196 -20.84 24.59 -20.52
N ALA A 197 -20.34 24.59 -21.75
CA ALA A 197 -20.06 25.80 -22.51
C ALA A 197 -21.34 26.58 -22.87
N GLU A 198 -22.44 25.89 -23.17
CA GLU A 198 -23.74 26.51 -23.50
C GLU A 198 -24.42 27.04 -22.23
N LEU A 199 -24.33 26.31 -21.12
CA LEU A 199 -24.81 26.76 -19.81
C LEU A 199 -24.03 27.98 -19.30
N LYS A 200 -22.72 28.06 -19.58
CA LYS A 200 -21.92 29.26 -19.28
C LYS A 200 -22.41 30.47 -20.08
N ALA A 201 -22.73 30.29 -21.36
CA ALA A 201 -23.18 31.38 -22.24
C ALA A 201 -24.57 31.95 -21.87
N THR A 202 -25.37 31.21 -21.10
CA THR A 202 -26.70 31.67 -20.62
C THR A 202 -26.64 32.29 -19.21
N ALA A 203 -25.52 32.11 -18.49
CA ALA A 203 -25.32 32.56 -17.11
C ALA A 203 -24.45 33.83 -16.99
N GLU A 204 -23.93 34.34 -18.11
CA GLU A 204 -23.24 35.64 -18.24
C GLU A 204 -24.21 36.69 -18.79
#